data_AF-A0AA36M6W8-F1
#
_entry.id   AF-A0AA36M6W8-F1
#
_cell.length_a   1.000
_cell.length_b   1.000
_cell.length_c   1.000
_cell.angle_alpha   90.00
_cell.angle_beta   90.00
_cell.angle_gamma   90.00
#
_symmetry.space_group_name_H-M   'P 1'
#
loop_
_entity.id
_entity.type
_entity.pdbx_description
1 polymer ?
#
loop_
_entity_poly.entity_id
_entity_poly.type
_entity_poly.pdbx_seq_one_letter_code
_entity_poly.pdbx_strand_id
1 'polypeptide(L)'
;MSRPPDIKDLFYLERIPSSLTKLLLLVYFPIGCAVLILRLFIGFHTFFIACLLRKSTSARSAVLRVMCAVLGIVVRSDGKRSSQVKMMCANHITTLDHLAVDLVEPCILPSVWDVPALIRWCFGYVDLGARTSRSELIRRARLHVETETLPLLAFPEGASTSGHVGLLKFSPWPCEVSDKVQPVVIQLYRPIFNVSPSVLGSSWIADVLWFLFLPFSVYHLKWLDVLRKEEQESAEDFCNRLESNIAEHMGLKTTNFTHADANEAAKRHLHARTVAAPVKKMIDTRMLDDVAMRIKQSYPSSSLLDIRMELERTRDQQSTVEKIKSGQLQVFPRIMGKVPSDPSQWKRLFTERKWTLIEDNRKRYLTRLNKLIGAGDQ
;
A
#
# COMPACT_ATOMS: atom_id res chain seq x y z
N MET A 1 -5.89 20.07 29.65
CA MET A 1 -5.09 20.24 28.41
C MET A 1 -5.05 18.92 27.66
N SER A 2 -5.60 18.85 26.45
CA SER A 2 -5.53 17.64 25.60
C SER A 2 -4.10 17.39 25.16
N ARG A 3 -3.61 16.14 25.23
CA ARG A 3 -2.31 15.72 24.71
C ARG A 3 -2.11 16.21 23.25
N PRO A 4 -0.89 16.64 22.85
CA PRO A 4 -0.60 16.92 21.45
C PRO A 4 -0.86 15.66 20.59
N PRO A 5 -1.46 15.80 19.39
CA PRO A 5 -1.81 14.66 18.56
C PRO A 5 -0.57 13.87 18.15
N ASP A 6 -0.61 12.55 18.23
CA ASP A 6 0.41 11.68 17.65
C ASP A 6 0.19 11.60 16.13
N ILE A 7 1.25 11.40 15.35
CA ILE A 7 1.14 11.30 13.89
C ILE A 7 0.17 10.20 13.47
N LYS A 8 0.09 9.12 14.23
CA LYS A 8 -0.84 8.01 13.97
C LYS A 8 -2.30 8.41 14.10
N ASP A 9 -2.61 9.40 14.94
CA ASP A 9 -3.98 9.86 15.17
C ASP A 9 -4.54 10.60 13.94
N LEU A 10 -3.67 11.08 13.05
CA LEU A 10 -4.09 11.71 11.79
C LEU A 10 -4.61 10.71 10.75
N PHE A 11 -4.38 9.40 10.92
CA PHE A 11 -4.68 8.38 9.91
C PHE A 11 -5.59 7.28 10.43
N TYR A 12 -6.32 6.62 9.53
CA TYR A 12 -6.92 5.34 9.85
C TYR A 12 -5.83 4.27 9.91
N LEU A 13 -5.75 3.56 11.03
CA LEU A 13 -4.81 2.44 11.20
C LEU A 13 -5.42 1.10 10.78
N GLU A 14 -6.75 0.98 10.91
CA GLU A 14 -7.49 -0.22 10.54
C GLU A 14 -8.52 0.09 9.45
N ARG A 15 -8.71 -0.88 8.54
CA ARG A 15 -9.70 -0.77 7.47
C ARG A 15 -11.12 -0.93 7.99
N ILE A 16 -11.32 -1.81 8.96
CA ILE A 16 -12.64 -2.15 9.51
C ILE A 16 -12.54 -2.08 11.03
N PRO A 17 -12.76 -0.91 11.65
CA PRO A 17 -12.55 -0.74 13.08
C PRO A 17 -13.60 -1.47 13.93
N SER A 18 -14.84 -1.59 13.44
CA SER A 18 -15.96 -2.18 14.19
C SER A 18 -16.13 -3.67 13.93
N SER A 19 -16.24 -4.48 15.00
CA SER A 19 -16.55 -5.91 14.91
C SER A 19 -17.93 -6.18 14.30
N LEU A 20 -18.92 -5.31 14.55
CA LEU A 20 -20.23 -5.41 13.92
C LEU A 20 -20.11 -5.22 12.40
N THR A 21 -19.33 -4.23 11.96
CA THR A 21 -19.07 -4.03 10.53
C THR A 21 -18.40 -5.25 9.91
N LYS A 22 -17.47 -5.92 10.60
CA LYS A 22 -16.86 -7.17 10.12
C LYS A 22 -17.91 -8.25 9.89
N LEU A 23 -18.85 -8.43 10.81
CA LEU A 23 -19.94 -9.40 10.67
C LEU A 23 -20.87 -9.05 9.50
N LEU A 24 -21.29 -7.78 9.39
CA LEU A 24 -22.15 -7.32 8.29
C LEU A 24 -21.45 -7.48 6.93
N LEU A 25 -20.15 -7.20 6.86
CA LEU A 25 -19.35 -7.41 5.66
C LEU A 25 -19.19 -8.89 5.32
N LEU A 26 -19.12 -9.79 6.31
CA LEU A 26 -19.07 -11.23 6.08
C LEU A 26 -20.36 -11.73 5.41
N VAL A 27 -21.51 -11.23 5.87
CA VAL A 27 -22.83 -11.54 5.26
C VAL A 27 -22.95 -10.90 3.87
N TYR A 28 -22.46 -9.67 3.70
CA TYR A 28 -22.46 -8.98 2.41
C TYR A 28 -21.45 -9.56 1.41
N PHE A 29 -20.41 -10.25 1.87
CA PHE A 29 -19.29 -10.71 1.04
C PHE A 29 -19.68 -11.36 -0.30
N PRO A 30 -20.61 -12.35 -0.38
CA PRO A 30 -21.01 -12.92 -1.66
C PRO A 30 -21.63 -11.89 -2.61
N ILE A 31 -22.46 -10.98 -2.10
CA ILE A 31 -23.09 -9.90 -2.86
C ILE A 31 -22.03 -8.88 -3.29
N GLY A 32 -21.15 -8.49 -2.37
CA GLY A 32 -20.05 -7.57 -2.63
C GLY A 32 -19.07 -8.09 -3.67
N CYS A 33 -18.79 -9.40 -3.70
CA CYS A 33 -18.01 -10.02 -4.75
C CYS A 33 -18.72 -9.94 -6.12
N ALA A 34 -20.03 -10.19 -6.17
CA ALA A 34 -20.80 -10.03 -7.41
C ALA A 34 -20.78 -8.57 -7.91
N VAL A 35 -20.98 -7.60 -7.00
CA VAL A 35 -20.90 -6.16 -7.29
C VAL A 35 -19.50 -5.77 -7.77
N LEU A 36 -18.45 -6.23 -7.10
CA LEU A 36 -17.06 -6.01 -7.48
C LEU A 36 -16.78 -6.53 -8.90
N ILE A 37 -17.16 -7.77 -9.18
CA ILE A 37 -16.94 -8.40 -10.50
C ILE A 37 -17.68 -7.62 -11.58
N LEU A 38 -18.97 -7.33 -11.36
CA LEU A 38 -19.78 -6.54 -12.29
C LEU A 38 -19.13 -5.18 -12.58
N ARG A 39 -18.68 -4.47 -11.54
CA ARG A 39 -18.03 -3.16 -11.68
C ARG A 39 -16.66 -3.23 -12.32
N LEU A 40 -15.90 -4.31 -12.10
CA LEU A 40 -14.64 -4.54 -12.82
C LEU A 40 -14.90 -4.70 -14.32
N PHE A 41 -15.92 -5.48 -14.71
CA PHE A 41 -16.31 -5.60 -16.11
C PHE A 41 -16.77 -4.27 -16.68
N ILE A 42 -17.73 -3.59 -16.05
CA ILE A 42 -18.25 -2.31 -16.57
C ILE A 42 -17.14 -1.25 -16.60
N GLY A 43 -16.31 -1.17 -15.55
CA GLY A 43 -15.20 -0.24 -15.45
C GLY A 43 -14.14 -0.47 -16.53
N PHE A 44 -13.79 -1.74 -16.81
CA PHE A 44 -12.88 -2.09 -17.89
C PHE A 44 -13.41 -1.68 -19.26
N HIS A 45 -14.69 -1.94 -19.55
CA HIS A 45 -15.32 -1.52 -20.81
C HIS A 45 -15.41 0.01 -20.91
N THR A 46 -15.78 0.68 -19.82
CA THR A 46 -15.85 2.15 -19.76
C THR A 46 -14.46 2.76 -20.00
N PHE A 47 -13.41 2.16 -19.43
CA PHE A 47 -12.03 2.57 -19.67
C PHE A 47 -11.62 2.38 -21.13
N PHE A 48 -11.96 1.25 -21.76
CA PHE A 48 -11.69 1.04 -23.17
C PHE A 48 -12.43 2.04 -24.07
N ILE A 49 -13.71 2.31 -23.78
CA ILE A 49 -14.49 3.33 -24.48
C ILE A 49 -13.87 4.73 -24.27
N ALA A 50 -13.43 5.04 -23.06
CA ALA A 50 -12.72 6.29 -22.76
C ALA A 50 -11.45 6.45 -23.61
N CYS A 51 -10.69 5.37 -23.81
CA CYS A 51 -9.53 5.31 -24.70
C CYS A 51 -9.85 5.61 -26.17
N LEU A 52 -11.05 5.23 -26.63
CA LEU A 52 -11.49 5.45 -28.00
C LEU A 52 -12.12 6.84 -28.21
N LEU A 53 -12.63 7.47 -27.15
CA LEU A 53 -13.26 8.78 -27.23
C LEU A 53 -12.20 9.90 -27.29
N ARG A 54 -12.22 10.68 -28.37
CA ARG A 54 -11.40 11.89 -28.52
C ARG A 54 -11.82 12.92 -27.45
N LYS A 55 -10.83 13.63 -26.87
CA LYS A 55 -10.85 14.55 -25.68
C LYS A 55 -11.86 15.72 -25.66
N SER A 56 -13.03 15.62 -26.30
CA SER A 56 -14.06 16.65 -26.32
C SER A 56 -14.87 16.66 -25.01
N THR A 57 -15.11 17.87 -24.51
CA THR A 57 -15.40 18.24 -23.11
C THR A 57 -16.74 17.77 -22.53
N SER A 58 -17.69 17.25 -23.33
CA SER A 58 -18.91 16.62 -22.80
C SER A 58 -18.80 15.09 -22.67
N ALA A 59 -18.09 14.44 -23.60
CA ALA A 59 -17.89 12.99 -23.59
C ALA A 59 -17.02 12.55 -22.41
N ARG A 60 -15.98 13.33 -22.08
CA ARG A 60 -15.15 13.10 -20.88
C ARG A 60 -15.97 13.18 -19.60
N SER A 61 -16.83 14.20 -19.44
CA SER A 61 -17.68 14.33 -18.26
C SER A 61 -18.66 13.16 -18.13
N ALA A 62 -19.24 12.69 -19.23
CA ALA A 62 -20.11 11.52 -19.24
C ALA A 62 -19.34 10.23 -18.84
N VAL A 63 -18.15 10.01 -19.39
CA VAL A 63 -17.29 8.87 -19.01
C VAL A 63 -16.93 8.91 -17.53
N LEU A 64 -16.51 10.07 -17.01
CA LEU A 64 -16.17 10.22 -15.60
C LEU A 64 -17.38 9.98 -14.70
N ARG A 65 -18.57 10.45 -15.09
CA ARG A 65 -19.83 10.14 -14.39
C ARG A 65 -20.11 8.65 -14.34
N VAL A 66 -19.93 7.95 -15.45
CA VAL A 66 -20.07 6.48 -15.49
C VAL A 66 -19.01 5.82 -14.63
N MET A 67 -17.74 6.23 -14.70
CA MET A 67 -16.66 5.70 -13.85
C MET A 67 -16.94 5.91 -12.37
N CYS A 68 -17.40 7.11 -11.96
CA CYS A 68 -17.82 7.39 -10.59
C CYS A 68 -18.99 6.50 -10.16
N ALA A 69 -20.02 6.35 -11.01
CA ALA A 69 -21.15 5.49 -10.71
C ALA A 69 -20.73 4.01 -10.56
N VAL A 70 -19.84 3.54 -11.43
CA VAL A 70 -19.24 2.19 -11.35
C VAL A 70 -18.44 2.03 -10.06
N LEU A 71 -17.70 3.05 -9.62
CA LEU A 71 -16.99 3.04 -8.33
C LEU A 71 -17.92 3.22 -7.12
N GLY A 72 -19.22 3.36 -7.33
CA GLY A 72 -20.18 3.68 -6.27
C GLY A 72 -19.94 5.05 -5.63
N ILE A 73 -19.29 5.97 -6.33
CA ILE A 73 -19.01 7.33 -5.86
C ILE A 73 -20.23 8.19 -6.10
N VAL A 74 -20.77 8.74 -5.00
CA VAL A 74 -21.84 9.74 -5.04
C VAL A 74 -21.26 11.04 -4.52
N VAL A 75 -21.38 12.12 -5.28
CA VAL A 75 -20.85 13.43 -4.87
C VAL A 75 -22.00 14.39 -4.59
N ARG A 76 -21.96 15.00 -3.41
CA ARG A 76 -22.77 16.14 -3.03
C ARG A 76 -21.88 17.37 -2.99
N SER A 77 -22.35 18.48 -3.56
CA SER A 77 -21.58 19.72 -3.67
C SER A 77 -22.37 20.88 -3.07
N ASP A 78 -21.79 21.49 -2.06
CA ASP A 78 -22.29 22.69 -1.39
C ASP A 78 -21.47 23.90 -1.85
N GLY A 79 -22.13 24.87 -2.46
CA GLY A 79 -21.47 26.01 -3.11
C GLY A 79 -21.02 25.71 -4.53
N LYS A 80 -20.24 26.63 -5.12
CA LYS A 80 -19.75 26.54 -6.50
C LYS A 80 -18.34 27.11 -6.61
N ARG A 81 -17.59 26.64 -7.61
CA ARG A 81 -16.31 27.26 -7.97
C ARG A 81 -16.54 28.68 -8.48
N SER A 82 -15.69 29.61 -8.05
CA SER A 82 -15.59 30.95 -8.63
C SER A 82 -14.86 30.89 -9.97
N SER A 83 -15.46 31.46 -11.01
CA SER A 83 -14.84 31.56 -12.35
C SER A 83 -13.57 32.42 -12.36
N GLN A 84 -13.38 33.26 -11.33
CA GLN A 84 -12.23 34.17 -11.21
C GLN A 84 -10.96 33.49 -10.68
N VAL A 85 -11.04 32.21 -10.33
CA VAL A 85 -9.95 31.48 -9.68
C VAL A 85 -9.62 30.22 -10.46
N LYS A 86 -8.36 30.08 -10.84
CA LYS A 86 -7.84 28.91 -11.55
C LYS A 86 -7.00 27.99 -10.67
N MET A 87 -6.92 28.27 -9.37
CA MET A 87 -6.17 27.47 -8.40
C MET A 87 -7.09 27.04 -7.24
N MET A 88 -7.27 25.74 -7.08
CA MET A 88 -8.09 25.14 -6.04
C MET A 88 -7.22 24.32 -5.11
N CYS A 89 -7.44 24.45 -3.81
CA CYS A 89 -6.71 23.68 -2.81
C CYS A 89 -7.68 22.92 -1.93
N ALA A 90 -7.45 21.63 -1.76
CA ALA A 90 -8.32 20.77 -0.97
C ALA A 90 -7.53 19.95 0.05
N ASN A 91 -8.19 19.60 1.16
CA ASN A 91 -7.70 18.52 2.01
C ASN A 91 -7.76 17.18 1.27
N HIS A 92 -6.97 16.21 1.72
CA HIS A 92 -6.82 14.92 1.06
C HIS A 92 -7.22 13.77 1.99
N ILE A 93 -8.31 13.06 1.67
CA ILE A 93 -8.83 11.91 2.43
C ILE A 93 -8.60 10.60 1.69
N THR A 94 -8.67 10.60 0.37
CA THR A 94 -8.56 9.37 -0.44
C THR A 94 -7.82 9.60 -1.76
N THR A 95 -7.29 8.52 -2.30
CA THR A 95 -6.69 8.52 -3.64
C THR A 95 -7.65 8.92 -4.77
N LEU A 96 -8.96 8.83 -4.53
CA LEU A 96 -10.02 9.14 -5.50
C LEU A 96 -10.63 10.54 -5.31
N ASP A 97 -10.09 11.37 -4.41
CA ASP A 97 -10.60 12.72 -4.16
C ASP A 97 -10.63 13.58 -5.43
N HIS A 98 -9.58 13.47 -6.25
CA HIS A 98 -9.49 14.18 -7.52
C HIS A 98 -10.69 13.87 -8.43
N LEU A 99 -11.14 12.61 -8.44
CA LEU A 99 -12.24 12.14 -9.30
C LEU A 99 -13.57 12.69 -8.78
N ALA A 100 -13.74 12.77 -7.47
CA ALA A 100 -14.91 13.39 -6.87
C ALA A 100 -15.01 14.88 -7.22
N VAL A 101 -13.89 15.61 -7.20
CA VAL A 101 -13.85 17.04 -7.59
C VAL A 101 -14.06 17.21 -9.09
N ASP A 102 -13.36 16.45 -9.94
CA ASP A 102 -13.46 16.50 -11.42
C ASP A 102 -14.89 16.16 -11.92
N LEU A 103 -15.66 15.41 -11.13
CA LEU A 103 -17.06 15.10 -11.42
C LEU A 103 -17.97 16.34 -11.36
N VAL A 104 -17.69 17.26 -10.44
CA VAL A 104 -18.47 18.48 -10.19
C VAL A 104 -17.92 19.63 -11.01
N GLU A 105 -16.62 19.84 -10.94
CA GLU A 105 -15.92 20.92 -11.63
C GLU A 105 -14.69 20.35 -12.35
N PRO A 106 -14.70 20.33 -13.70
CA PRO A 106 -13.58 19.81 -14.47
C PRO A 106 -12.26 20.49 -14.11
N CYS A 107 -11.25 19.72 -13.75
CA CYS A 107 -9.97 20.25 -13.28
C CYS A 107 -8.78 19.36 -13.63
N ILE A 108 -7.59 19.94 -13.52
CA ILE A 108 -6.33 19.24 -13.76
C ILE A 108 -5.63 19.01 -12.43
N LEU A 109 -5.19 17.76 -12.20
CA LEU A 109 -4.34 17.41 -11.07
C LEU A 109 -2.88 17.23 -11.53
N PRO A 110 -1.91 17.90 -10.91
CA PRO A 110 -0.49 17.61 -11.10
C PRO A 110 -0.18 16.16 -10.69
N SER A 111 0.36 15.36 -11.61
CA SER A 111 0.69 13.96 -11.38
C SER A 111 1.88 13.82 -10.43
N VAL A 112 1.62 13.54 -9.15
CA VAL A 112 2.69 13.26 -8.15
C VAL A 112 3.01 11.76 -8.03
N TRP A 113 2.11 10.89 -8.50
CA TRP A 113 2.18 9.43 -8.35
C TRP A 113 2.75 8.70 -9.57
N ASP A 114 3.39 7.53 -9.37
CA ASP A 114 3.86 6.63 -10.45
C ASP A 114 2.74 5.81 -11.08
N VAL A 115 1.90 6.51 -11.83
CA VAL A 115 0.74 5.93 -12.49
C VAL A 115 1.10 5.61 -13.95
N PRO A 116 0.79 4.40 -14.46
CA PRO A 116 0.97 4.05 -15.87
C PRO A 116 0.40 5.13 -16.81
N ALA A 117 1.10 5.43 -17.90
CA ALA A 117 0.78 6.54 -18.81
C ALA A 117 -0.67 6.52 -19.33
N LEU A 118 -1.24 5.32 -19.52
CA LEU A 118 -2.62 5.13 -19.97
C LEU A 118 -3.66 5.56 -18.92
N ILE A 119 -3.39 5.28 -17.65
CA ILE A 119 -4.23 5.70 -16.52
C ILE A 119 -4.07 7.21 -16.31
N ARG A 120 -2.84 7.74 -16.39
CA ARG A 120 -2.57 9.18 -16.34
C ARG A 120 -3.39 9.95 -17.39
N TRP A 121 -3.45 9.41 -18.61
CA TRP A 121 -4.23 9.96 -19.71
C TRP A 121 -5.75 9.89 -19.45
N CYS A 122 -6.27 8.75 -18.98
CA CYS A 122 -7.71 8.58 -18.71
C CYS A 122 -8.23 9.50 -17.60
N PHE A 123 -7.49 9.64 -16.50
CA PHE A 123 -7.90 10.45 -15.35
C PHE A 123 -7.56 11.94 -15.50
N GLY A 124 -6.89 12.34 -16.59
CA GLY A 124 -6.50 13.74 -16.83
C GLY A 124 -5.41 14.26 -15.90
N TYR A 125 -4.57 13.36 -15.39
CA TYR A 125 -3.38 13.73 -14.66
C TYR A 125 -2.37 14.37 -15.62
N VAL A 126 -1.86 15.55 -15.26
CA VAL A 126 -0.85 16.25 -16.05
C VAL A 126 0.48 16.20 -15.32
N ASP A 127 1.52 15.75 -16.00
CA ASP A 127 2.86 15.75 -15.44
C ASP A 127 3.46 17.15 -15.57
N LEU A 128 3.30 17.92 -14.49
CA LEU A 128 3.88 19.25 -14.36
C LEU A 128 5.33 19.20 -13.86
N GLY A 129 6.02 18.04 -13.89
CA GLY A 129 7.41 17.95 -13.47
C GLY A 129 7.62 17.93 -11.96
N ALA A 130 6.57 17.60 -11.19
CA ALA A 130 6.63 17.42 -9.73
C ALA A 130 7.76 16.46 -9.29
N ARG A 131 8.15 15.54 -10.16
CA ARG A 131 9.23 14.57 -9.94
C ARG A 131 10.62 15.08 -10.27
N THR A 132 10.72 16.10 -11.12
CA THR A 132 12.00 16.66 -11.58
C THR A 132 12.52 17.68 -10.56
N SER A 133 11.71 18.68 -10.24
CA SER A 133 12.03 19.66 -9.20
C SER A 133 10.78 20.44 -8.79
N ARG A 134 10.80 20.98 -7.56
CA ARG A 134 9.79 21.92 -7.08
C ARG A 134 9.69 23.17 -7.98
N SER A 135 10.83 23.67 -8.45
CA SER A 135 10.88 24.86 -9.31
C SER A 135 10.22 24.64 -10.67
N GLU A 136 10.40 23.45 -11.27
CA GLU A 136 9.75 23.12 -12.54
C GLU A 136 8.25 22.93 -12.37
N LEU A 137 7.81 22.32 -11.27
CA LEU A 137 6.40 22.22 -10.91
C LEU A 137 5.74 23.61 -10.84
N ILE A 138 6.33 24.52 -10.07
CA ILE A 138 5.81 25.88 -9.92
C ILE A 138 5.78 26.60 -11.28
N ARG A 139 6.86 26.50 -12.05
CA ARG A 139 6.96 27.15 -13.38
C ARG A 139 5.87 26.67 -14.32
N ARG A 140 5.67 25.36 -14.44
CA ARG A 140 4.62 24.78 -15.32
C ARG A 140 3.22 25.02 -14.79
N ALA A 141 3.02 24.99 -13.47
CA ALA A 141 1.74 25.29 -12.87
C ALA A 141 1.33 26.75 -13.08
N ARG A 142 2.27 27.70 -12.94
CA ARG A 142 2.03 29.12 -13.28
C ARG A 142 1.65 29.30 -14.74
N LEU A 143 2.43 28.70 -15.64
CA LEU A 143 2.13 28.73 -17.07
C LEU A 143 0.73 28.16 -17.37
N HIS A 144 0.35 27.05 -16.74
CA HIS A 144 -0.97 26.45 -16.91
C HIS A 144 -2.08 27.38 -16.42
N VAL A 145 -1.94 27.95 -15.23
CA VAL A 145 -2.91 28.91 -14.67
C VAL A 145 -3.07 30.14 -15.58
N GLU A 146 -2.00 30.62 -16.20
CA GLU A 146 -2.06 31.76 -17.12
C GLU A 146 -2.70 31.40 -18.47
N THR A 147 -2.30 30.27 -19.08
CA THR A 147 -2.61 29.94 -20.47
C THR A 147 -3.86 29.09 -20.66
N GLU A 148 -4.15 28.18 -19.74
CA GLU A 148 -5.20 27.18 -19.90
C GLU A 148 -6.53 27.65 -19.27
N THR A 149 -7.63 27.09 -19.76
CA THR A 149 -8.98 27.43 -19.28
C THR A 149 -9.40 26.62 -18.06
N LEU A 150 -8.86 25.39 -17.92
CA LEU A 150 -9.19 24.51 -16.80
C LEU A 150 -8.44 24.93 -15.52
N PRO A 151 -9.09 24.89 -14.35
CA PRO A 151 -8.45 25.16 -13.08
C PRO A 151 -7.52 24.00 -12.68
N LEU A 152 -6.48 24.34 -11.92
CA LEU A 152 -5.57 23.40 -11.29
C LEU A 152 -6.09 23.04 -9.88
N LEU A 153 -6.16 21.75 -9.58
CA LEU A 153 -6.46 21.21 -8.25
C LEU A 153 -5.15 20.82 -7.56
N ALA A 154 -5.00 21.20 -6.30
CA ALA A 154 -3.86 20.87 -5.46
C ALA A 154 -4.31 20.22 -4.15
N PHE A 155 -3.59 19.17 -3.74
CA PHE A 155 -3.67 18.58 -2.40
C PHE A 155 -2.39 18.91 -1.63
N PRO A 156 -2.32 20.11 -1.00
CA PRO A 156 -1.09 20.58 -0.36
C PRO A 156 -0.61 19.71 0.83
N GLU A 157 -1.47 18.88 1.43
CA GLU A 157 -1.08 17.88 2.45
C GLU A 157 -0.07 16.83 1.93
N GLY A 158 -0.09 16.56 0.62
CA GLY A 158 0.78 15.57 -0.03
C GLY A 158 0.46 14.09 0.27
N ALA A 159 -0.16 13.79 1.42
CA ALA A 159 -0.67 12.45 1.78
C ALA A 159 -2.13 12.53 2.20
N SER A 160 -2.85 11.41 2.07
CA SER A 160 -4.22 11.30 2.54
C SER A 160 -4.29 11.11 4.05
N THR A 161 -5.07 11.94 4.75
CA THR A 161 -5.36 11.84 6.18
C THR A 161 -6.76 11.29 6.43
N SER A 162 -7.12 11.08 7.70
CA SER A 162 -8.46 10.62 8.09
C SER A 162 -9.53 11.70 7.98
N GLY A 163 -9.14 12.98 8.02
CA GLY A 163 -10.06 14.11 8.09
C GLY A 163 -10.82 14.24 9.42
N HIS A 164 -10.30 13.67 10.52
CA HIS A 164 -10.98 13.64 11.83
C HIS A 164 -10.24 14.32 12.99
N VAL A 165 -8.91 14.23 13.02
CA VAL A 165 -8.11 14.77 14.15
C VAL A 165 -7.39 16.06 13.77
N GLY A 166 -6.76 16.07 12.60
CA GLY A 166 -5.99 17.19 12.12
C GLY A 166 -5.64 17.09 10.64
N LEU A 167 -5.09 18.17 10.10
CA LEU A 167 -4.49 18.22 8.77
C LEU A 167 -2.97 18.09 8.89
N LEU A 168 -2.33 17.51 7.87
CA LEU A 168 -0.88 17.65 7.70
C LEU A 168 -0.55 19.08 7.29
N LYS A 169 0.67 19.51 7.62
CA LYS A 169 1.20 20.82 7.20
C LYS A 169 1.17 20.93 5.68
N PHE A 170 0.55 22.00 5.19
CA PHE A 170 0.43 22.25 3.75
C PHE A 170 1.78 22.65 3.13
N SER A 171 2.08 22.11 1.95
CA SER A 171 3.18 22.61 1.15
C SER A 171 2.81 23.94 0.50
N PRO A 172 3.67 24.97 0.54
CA PRO A 172 3.32 26.32 0.10
C PRO A 172 3.28 26.50 -1.43
N TRP A 173 3.60 25.46 -2.21
CA TRP A 173 3.70 25.58 -3.67
C TRP A 173 2.41 26.09 -4.35
N PRO A 174 1.19 25.77 -3.90
CA PRO A 174 -0.01 26.30 -4.54
C PRO A 174 -0.14 27.82 -4.37
N CYS A 175 0.21 28.31 -3.18
CA CYS A 175 0.23 29.71 -2.81
C CYS A 175 1.39 30.49 -3.45
N GLU A 176 2.45 29.79 -3.90
CA GLU A 176 3.49 30.38 -4.75
C GLU A 176 3.07 30.46 -6.23
N VAL A 177 2.13 29.63 -6.67
CA VAL A 177 1.65 29.61 -8.06
C VAL A 177 0.61 30.70 -8.31
N SER A 178 -0.27 30.98 -7.35
CA SER A 178 -1.32 31.98 -7.51
C SER A 178 -1.63 32.74 -6.22
N ASP A 179 -1.86 34.04 -6.37
CA ASP A 179 -2.30 34.93 -5.28
C ASP A 179 -3.80 34.81 -4.97
N LYS A 180 -4.55 34.04 -5.78
CA LYS A 180 -5.97 33.74 -5.54
C LYS A 180 -6.17 32.24 -5.54
N VAL A 181 -6.62 31.71 -4.41
CA VAL A 181 -6.86 30.29 -4.22
C VAL A 181 -8.25 30.07 -3.68
N GLN A 182 -8.98 29.11 -4.24
CA GLN A 182 -10.27 28.69 -3.69
C GLN A 182 -10.09 27.42 -2.87
N PRO A 183 -10.34 27.47 -1.55
CA PRO A 183 -10.31 26.28 -0.71
C PRO A 183 -11.53 25.39 -0.98
N VAL A 184 -11.32 24.08 -0.94
CA VAL A 184 -12.37 23.07 -1.08
C VAL A 184 -12.25 22.07 0.06
N VAL A 185 -13.29 21.94 0.87
CA VAL A 185 -13.36 20.94 1.92
C VAL A 185 -13.96 19.67 1.33
N ILE A 186 -13.24 18.56 1.49
CA ILE A 186 -13.65 17.23 1.09
C ILE A 186 -13.94 16.44 2.36
N GLN A 187 -15.13 15.83 2.41
CA GLN A 187 -15.50 14.87 3.44
C GLN A 187 -16.01 13.61 2.76
N LEU A 188 -15.74 12.45 3.36
CA LEU A 188 -16.19 11.17 2.84
C LEU A 188 -16.83 10.35 3.95
N TYR A 189 -18.02 9.82 3.67
CA TYR A 189 -18.67 8.87 4.57
C TYR A 189 -19.32 7.72 3.79
N ARG A 190 -19.49 6.59 4.47
CA ARG A 190 -20.08 5.36 3.93
C ARG A 190 -21.28 4.98 4.78
N PRO A 191 -22.52 5.18 4.28
CA PRO A 191 -23.72 5.04 5.10
C PRO A 191 -23.99 3.63 5.62
N ILE A 192 -23.62 2.60 4.86
CA ILE A 192 -23.96 1.20 5.16
C ILE A 192 -22.87 0.53 6.01
N PHE A 193 -21.60 0.66 5.59
CA PHE A 193 -20.49 0.00 6.26
C PHE A 193 -19.46 1.02 6.74
N ASN A 194 -19.18 1.03 8.04
CA ASN A 194 -18.10 1.83 8.62
C ASN A 194 -16.73 1.21 8.29
N VAL A 195 -16.30 1.42 7.05
CA VAL A 195 -15.01 0.97 6.50
C VAL A 195 -14.18 2.19 6.16
N SER A 196 -12.98 2.26 6.71
CA SER A 196 -12.04 3.36 6.49
C SER A 196 -11.71 3.49 4.99
N PRO A 197 -11.76 4.70 4.42
CA PRO A 197 -11.61 4.90 2.98
C PRO A 197 -10.17 4.78 2.51
N SER A 198 -9.22 5.30 3.27
CA SER A 198 -7.77 5.12 3.09
C SER A 198 -7.15 4.76 4.45
N VAL A 199 -6.21 3.82 4.48
CA VAL A 199 -5.52 3.38 5.71
C VAL A 199 -4.04 3.69 5.56
N LEU A 200 -3.38 4.00 6.68
CA LEU A 200 -1.96 4.28 6.72
C LEU A 200 -1.14 3.13 6.10
N GLY A 201 -0.41 3.43 5.02
CA GLY A 201 0.37 2.45 4.28
C GLY A 201 -0.42 1.53 3.35
N SER A 202 -1.70 1.84 3.07
CA SER A 202 -2.48 1.15 2.05
C SER A 202 -1.92 1.42 0.64
N SER A 203 -2.02 0.44 -0.25
CA SER A 203 -1.74 0.65 -1.66
C SER A 203 -2.95 1.27 -2.36
N TRP A 204 -2.69 2.07 -3.40
CA TRP A 204 -3.73 2.68 -4.22
C TRP A 204 -4.75 1.66 -4.76
N ILE A 205 -4.26 0.51 -5.24
CA ILE A 205 -5.13 -0.54 -5.79
C ILE A 205 -6.03 -1.16 -4.72
N ALA A 206 -5.53 -1.31 -3.49
CA ALA A 206 -6.35 -1.84 -2.40
C ALA A 206 -7.50 -0.88 -2.07
N ASP A 207 -7.24 0.43 -2.03
CA ASP A 207 -8.29 1.42 -1.80
C ASP A 207 -9.34 1.37 -2.94
N VAL A 208 -8.91 1.36 -4.20
CA VAL A 208 -9.81 1.25 -5.37
C VAL A 208 -10.68 -0.01 -5.32
N LEU A 209 -10.11 -1.16 -4.97
CA LEU A 209 -10.86 -2.41 -4.81
C LEU A 209 -11.92 -2.32 -3.71
N TRP A 210 -11.64 -1.62 -2.60
CA TRP A 210 -12.64 -1.36 -1.57
C TRP A 210 -13.77 -0.47 -2.07
N PHE A 211 -13.48 0.55 -2.90
CA PHE A 211 -14.54 1.35 -3.53
C PHE A 211 -15.42 0.52 -4.45
N LEU A 212 -14.82 -0.36 -5.27
CA LEU A 212 -15.57 -1.24 -6.16
C LEU A 212 -16.40 -2.29 -5.40
N PHE A 213 -15.91 -2.80 -4.28
CA PHE A 213 -16.59 -3.81 -3.46
C PHE A 213 -17.75 -3.23 -2.63
N LEU A 214 -17.60 -2.03 -2.08
CA LEU A 214 -18.60 -1.40 -1.21
C LEU A 214 -19.74 -0.77 -2.03
N PRO A 215 -20.98 -0.77 -1.52
CA PRO A 215 -22.16 -0.39 -2.30
C PRO A 215 -22.08 1.06 -2.81
N PHE A 216 -21.75 2.01 -1.95
CA PHE A 216 -21.45 3.38 -2.36
C PHE A 216 -20.66 4.13 -1.29
N SER A 217 -19.91 5.14 -1.72
CA SER A 217 -19.19 6.09 -0.88
C SER A 217 -19.65 7.50 -1.24
N VAL A 218 -20.07 8.27 -0.24
CA VAL A 218 -20.64 9.61 -0.46
C VAL A 218 -19.58 10.65 -0.13
N TYR A 219 -19.14 11.38 -1.15
CA TYR A 219 -18.33 12.57 -1.01
C TYR A 219 -19.22 13.77 -0.77
N HIS A 220 -18.79 14.61 0.15
CA HIS A 220 -19.35 15.91 0.40
C HIS A 220 -18.26 16.95 0.13
N LEU A 221 -18.46 17.72 -0.93
CA LEU A 221 -17.57 18.80 -1.34
C LEU A 221 -18.20 20.12 -0.91
N LYS A 222 -17.47 20.91 -0.12
CA LYS A 222 -17.90 22.25 0.27
C LYS A 222 -16.90 23.27 -0.28
N TRP A 223 -17.39 24.10 -1.20
CA TRP A 223 -16.61 25.17 -1.81
C TRP A 223 -16.57 26.36 -0.85
N LEU A 224 -15.38 26.74 -0.39
CA LEU A 224 -15.20 27.89 0.50
C LEU A 224 -14.97 29.17 -0.32
N ASP A 225 -15.03 30.30 0.38
CA ASP A 225 -14.79 31.60 -0.21
C ASP A 225 -13.36 31.73 -0.72
N VAL A 226 -13.20 32.48 -1.80
CA VAL A 226 -11.90 32.70 -2.43
C VAL A 226 -11.00 33.47 -1.47
N LEU A 227 -9.82 32.92 -1.21
CA LEU A 227 -8.78 33.61 -0.46
C LEU A 227 -7.85 34.33 -1.44
N ARG A 228 -7.56 35.58 -1.11
CA ARG A 228 -6.56 36.39 -1.81
C ARG A 228 -5.38 36.64 -0.89
N LYS A 229 -4.18 36.49 -1.41
CA LYS A 229 -2.93 36.83 -0.74
C LYS A 229 -2.85 38.33 -0.48
N GLU A 230 -2.47 38.72 0.74
CA GLU A 230 -2.30 40.12 1.11
C GLU A 230 -0.95 40.68 0.63
N GLU A 231 -0.82 42.00 0.47
CA GLU A 231 0.36 42.63 -0.17
C GLU A 231 1.69 42.35 0.58
N GLN A 232 1.65 42.20 1.90
CA GLN A 232 2.82 41.92 2.74
C GLN A 232 2.89 40.47 3.24
N GLU A 233 1.94 39.62 2.86
CA GLU A 233 1.87 38.22 3.30
C GLU A 233 2.86 37.37 2.49
N SER A 234 3.66 36.54 3.17
CA SER A 234 4.52 35.58 2.47
C SER A 234 3.65 34.47 1.84
N ALA A 235 4.18 33.74 0.85
CA ALA A 235 3.46 32.58 0.31
C ALA A 235 3.26 31.47 1.35
N GLU A 236 4.15 31.36 2.34
CA GLU A 236 4.02 30.42 3.44
C GLU A 236 2.90 30.84 4.40
N ASP A 237 2.84 32.12 4.78
CA ASP A 237 1.78 32.64 5.66
C ASP A 237 0.40 32.53 4.99
N PHE A 238 0.34 32.84 3.69
CA PHE A 238 -0.88 32.63 2.91
C PHE A 238 -1.33 31.17 2.91
N CYS A 239 -0.37 30.25 2.78
CA CYS A 239 -0.64 28.82 2.85
C CYS A 239 -1.09 28.37 4.25
N ASN A 240 -0.51 28.92 5.31
CA ASN A 240 -0.90 28.64 6.70
C ASN A 240 -2.32 29.16 6.99
N ARG A 241 -2.70 30.32 6.43
CA ARG A 241 -4.06 30.86 6.51
C ARG A 241 -5.06 30.01 5.74
N LEU A 242 -4.69 29.54 4.55
CA LEU A 242 -5.47 28.58 3.76
C LEU A 242 -5.67 27.26 4.53
N GLU A 243 -4.62 26.72 5.13
CA GLU A 243 -4.68 25.51 5.96
C GLU A 243 -5.61 25.71 7.16
N SER A 244 -5.47 26.83 7.86
CA SER A 244 -6.31 27.20 9.01
C SER A 244 -7.77 27.37 8.62
N ASN A 245 -8.05 27.95 7.45
CA ASN A 245 -9.41 28.13 6.94
C ASN A 245 -10.11 26.79 6.66
N ILE A 246 -9.41 25.83 6.06
CA ILE A 246 -9.94 24.47 5.85
C ILE A 246 -10.10 23.73 7.19
N ALA A 247 -9.10 23.83 8.08
CA ALA A 247 -9.13 23.18 9.38
C ALA A 247 -10.30 23.67 10.24
N GLU A 248 -10.54 24.98 10.31
CA GLU A 248 -11.65 25.58 11.05
C GLU A 248 -13.01 25.10 10.54
N HIS A 249 -13.20 25.07 9.22
CA HIS A 249 -14.44 24.57 8.60
C HIS A 249 -14.72 23.09 8.87
N MET A 250 -13.66 22.29 9.06
CA MET A 250 -13.78 20.87 9.39
C MET A 250 -13.77 20.59 10.90
N GLY A 251 -13.50 21.59 11.74
CA GLY A 251 -13.28 21.40 13.19
C GLY A 251 -12.00 20.62 13.52
N LEU A 252 -10.97 20.73 12.68
CA LEU A 252 -9.70 20.01 12.77
C LEU A 252 -8.59 20.89 13.37
N LYS A 253 -7.53 20.25 13.86
CA LYS A 253 -6.30 20.92 14.28
C LYS A 253 -5.31 20.99 13.12
N THR A 254 -4.67 22.14 12.93
CA THR A 254 -3.47 22.23 12.10
C THR A 254 -2.30 21.58 12.82
N THR A 255 -1.44 20.85 12.09
CA THR A 255 -0.30 20.15 12.69
C THR A 255 0.99 20.47 11.95
N ASN A 256 2.12 20.36 12.64
CA ASN A 256 3.44 20.58 12.02
C ASN A 256 3.98 19.31 11.32
N PHE A 257 3.21 18.23 11.26
CA PHE A 257 3.62 17.00 10.59
C PHE A 257 3.53 17.18 9.07
N THR A 258 4.60 16.81 8.38
CA THR A 258 4.69 16.92 6.93
C THR A 258 4.33 15.60 6.25
N HIS A 259 4.12 15.65 4.93
CA HIS A 259 4.01 14.46 4.09
C HIS A 259 5.19 13.46 4.27
N ALA A 260 6.41 13.96 4.52
CA ALA A 260 7.57 13.09 4.75
C ALA A 260 7.41 12.28 6.06
N ASP A 261 6.90 12.93 7.11
CA ASP A 261 6.60 12.27 8.39
C ASP A 261 5.51 11.22 8.22
N ALA A 262 4.46 11.53 7.43
CA ALA A 262 3.39 10.59 7.11
C ALA A 262 3.92 9.32 6.42
N ASN A 263 4.84 9.48 5.47
CA ASN A 263 5.46 8.34 4.78
C ASN A 263 6.34 7.51 5.71
N GLU A 264 7.11 8.14 6.59
CA GLU A 264 7.89 7.43 7.60
C GLU A 264 6.98 6.70 8.60
N ALA A 265 5.88 7.31 9.04
CA ALA A 265 4.87 6.66 9.88
C ALA A 265 4.25 5.45 9.17
N ALA A 266 3.96 5.55 7.87
CA ALA A 266 3.46 4.43 7.07
C ALA A 266 4.46 3.27 7.00
N LYS A 267 5.74 3.56 6.70
CA LYS A 267 6.81 2.55 6.69
C LYS A 267 6.90 1.86 8.05
N ARG A 268 6.97 2.62 9.14
CA ARG A 268 7.04 2.08 10.52
C ARG A 268 5.83 1.21 10.84
N HIS A 269 4.62 1.64 10.45
CA HIS A 269 3.40 0.88 10.68
C HIS A 269 3.39 -0.45 9.93
N LEU A 270 3.79 -0.47 8.65
CA LEU A 270 3.89 -1.68 7.85
C LEU A 270 4.96 -2.65 8.39
N HIS A 271 6.12 -2.14 8.81
CA HIS A 271 7.16 -2.95 9.45
C HIS A 271 6.67 -3.56 10.77
N ALA A 272 6.01 -2.78 11.62
CA ALA A 272 5.45 -3.28 12.88
C ALA A 272 4.40 -4.38 12.66
N ARG A 273 3.53 -4.24 11.65
CA ARG A 273 2.55 -5.29 11.29
C ARG A 273 3.20 -6.58 10.80
N THR A 274 4.29 -6.47 10.05
CA THR A 274 5.04 -7.63 9.55
C THR A 274 5.73 -8.38 10.70
N VAL A 275 6.25 -7.66 11.70
CA VAL A 275 6.90 -8.23 12.88
C VAL A 275 5.90 -8.78 13.89
N ALA A 276 4.72 -8.15 14.03
CA ALA A 276 3.67 -8.55 14.95
C ALA A 276 2.79 -9.71 14.45
N ALA A 277 2.75 -9.97 13.14
CA ALA A 277 2.26 -11.26 12.66
C ALA A 277 3.16 -12.34 13.30
N PRO A 278 2.60 -13.41 13.90
CA PRO A 278 3.42 -14.54 14.31
C PRO A 278 3.99 -15.11 13.02
N VAL A 279 5.18 -14.64 12.63
CA VAL A 279 6.04 -15.36 11.75
C VAL A 279 6.13 -16.71 12.45
N LYS A 280 5.46 -17.74 11.92
CA LYS A 280 5.95 -19.10 12.06
C LYS A 280 7.40 -18.93 11.64
N LYS A 281 8.32 -18.74 12.60
CA LYS A 281 9.75 -18.52 12.35
C LYS A 281 10.05 -19.57 11.30
N MET A 282 10.23 -19.13 10.07
CA MET A 282 10.49 -20.06 8.99
C MET A 282 11.83 -20.60 9.42
N ILE A 283 11.80 -21.81 10.00
CA ILE A 283 12.96 -22.44 10.63
C ILE A 283 14.05 -22.30 9.58
N ASP A 284 15.15 -21.64 9.92
CA ASP A 284 16.21 -21.39 8.95
C ASP A 284 16.79 -22.75 8.57
N THR A 285 16.16 -23.32 7.54
CA THR A 285 16.33 -24.70 7.13
C THR A 285 17.77 -24.87 6.66
N ARG A 286 18.36 -23.78 6.14
CA ARG A 286 19.77 -23.71 5.73
C ARG A 286 20.71 -23.79 6.93
N MET A 287 20.43 -23.04 8.01
CA MET A 287 21.25 -23.14 9.23
C MET A 287 21.24 -24.55 9.82
N LEU A 288 20.07 -25.22 9.85
CA LEU A 288 19.98 -26.61 10.33
C LEU A 288 20.70 -27.59 9.39
N ASP A 289 20.65 -27.36 8.08
CA ASP A 289 21.37 -28.17 7.09
C ASP A 289 22.90 -28.05 7.29
N ASP A 290 23.42 -26.84 7.53
CA ASP A 290 24.85 -26.59 7.80
C ASP A 290 25.31 -27.21 9.13
N VAL A 291 24.49 -27.13 10.17
CA VAL A 291 24.77 -27.77 11.46
C VAL A 291 24.77 -29.29 11.31
N ALA A 292 23.80 -29.87 10.59
CA ALA A 292 23.75 -31.31 10.34
C ALA A 292 25.01 -31.81 9.62
N MET A 293 25.50 -31.05 8.63
CA MET A 293 26.72 -31.36 7.90
C MET A 293 27.97 -31.29 8.79
N ARG A 294 28.07 -30.29 9.68
CA ARG A 294 29.17 -30.20 10.66
C ARG A 294 29.16 -31.37 11.64
N ILE A 295 28.00 -31.72 12.18
CA ILE A 295 27.87 -32.89 13.07
C ILE A 295 28.26 -34.17 12.33
N LYS A 296 27.82 -34.37 11.08
CA LYS A 296 28.19 -35.54 10.26
C LYS A 296 29.70 -35.60 9.95
N GLN A 297 30.39 -34.48 9.87
CA GLN A 297 31.86 -34.45 9.75
C GLN A 297 32.53 -34.95 11.03
N SER A 298 32.06 -34.52 12.20
CA SER A 298 32.60 -34.96 13.50
C SER A 298 32.19 -36.39 13.89
N TYR A 299 31.04 -36.87 13.45
CA TYR A 299 30.49 -38.20 13.78
C TYR A 299 30.12 -38.98 12.51
N PRO A 300 31.11 -39.56 11.78
CA PRO A 300 30.88 -40.19 10.48
C PRO A 300 29.95 -41.42 10.51
N SER A 301 29.89 -42.12 11.63
CA SER A 301 29.09 -43.35 11.83
C SER A 301 27.59 -43.11 11.91
N SER A 302 27.16 -41.90 12.25
CA SER A 302 25.73 -41.55 12.41
C SER A 302 25.11 -41.14 11.08
N SER A 303 23.90 -41.62 10.77
CA SER A 303 23.14 -41.30 9.54
C SER A 303 22.85 -39.80 9.44
N LEU A 304 23.06 -39.21 8.26
CA LEU A 304 22.83 -37.77 8.05
C LEU A 304 21.35 -37.40 8.18
N LEU A 305 20.46 -38.32 7.77
CA LEU A 305 19.01 -38.15 7.92
C LEU A 305 18.62 -38.10 9.41
N ASP A 306 19.14 -39.02 10.22
CA ASP A 306 18.79 -39.12 11.64
C ASP A 306 19.28 -37.89 12.42
N ILE A 307 20.48 -37.41 12.11
CA ILE A 307 21.02 -36.15 12.65
C ILE A 307 20.10 -34.97 12.29
N ARG A 308 19.66 -34.89 11.02
CA ARG A 308 18.87 -33.76 10.54
C ARG A 308 17.47 -33.71 11.15
N MET A 309 16.85 -34.88 11.28
CA MET A 309 15.52 -35.01 11.87
C MET A 309 15.56 -34.76 13.39
N GLU A 310 16.63 -35.20 14.07
CA GLU A 310 16.81 -34.89 15.49
C GLU A 310 17.09 -33.40 15.71
N LEU A 311 17.87 -32.73 14.86
CA LEU A 311 18.07 -31.27 14.90
C LEU A 311 16.77 -30.49 14.67
N GLU A 312 15.86 -31.02 13.86
CA GLU A 312 14.54 -30.41 13.65
C GLU A 312 13.67 -30.50 14.92
N ARG A 313 13.89 -31.53 15.74
CA ARG A 313 13.19 -31.78 17.00
C ARG A 313 13.79 -31.03 18.19
N THR A 314 15.11 -31.10 18.37
CA THR A 314 15.83 -30.52 19.52
C THR A 314 16.11 -29.03 19.32
N ARG A 315 16.30 -28.60 18.07
CA ARG A 315 16.70 -27.22 17.69
C ARG A 315 18.00 -26.75 18.34
N ASP A 316 18.80 -27.68 18.84
CA ASP A 316 20.07 -27.41 19.50
C ASP A 316 21.14 -28.41 19.04
N GLN A 317 22.29 -27.85 18.65
CA GLN A 317 23.45 -28.63 18.22
C GLN A 317 24.01 -29.44 19.39
N GLN A 318 24.10 -28.84 20.58
CA GLN A 318 24.81 -29.44 21.70
C GLN A 318 24.06 -30.65 22.26
N SER A 319 22.74 -30.51 22.47
CA SER A 319 21.85 -31.60 22.84
C SER A 319 21.84 -32.75 21.81
N THR A 320 21.89 -32.43 20.52
CA THR A 320 21.95 -33.46 19.47
C THR A 320 23.28 -34.22 19.50
N VAL A 321 24.39 -33.51 19.69
CA VAL A 321 25.72 -34.12 19.84
C VAL A 321 25.79 -35.01 21.09
N GLU A 322 25.23 -34.57 22.22
CA GLU A 322 25.17 -35.36 23.45
C GLU A 322 24.39 -36.66 23.26
N LYS A 323 23.26 -36.62 22.53
CA LYS A 323 22.49 -37.83 22.20
C LYS A 323 23.22 -38.78 21.26
N ILE A 324 24.04 -38.25 20.35
CA ILE A 324 24.91 -39.08 19.51
C ILE A 324 25.97 -39.76 20.37
N LYS A 325 26.62 -39.03 21.28
CA LYS A 325 27.64 -39.57 22.19
C LYS A 325 27.06 -40.61 23.16
N SER A 326 25.83 -40.41 23.64
CA SER A 326 25.16 -41.34 24.54
C SER A 326 24.50 -42.54 23.83
N GLY A 327 24.57 -42.61 22.49
CA GLY A 327 23.96 -43.68 21.70
C GLY A 327 22.43 -43.63 21.64
N GLN A 328 21.82 -42.49 22.00
CA GLN A 328 20.36 -42.29 22.08
C GLN A 328 19.77 -41.60 20.83
N LEU A 329 20.53 -41.54 19.73
CA LEU A 329 20.02 -40.97 18.48
C LEU A 329 18.86 -41.82 17.95
N GLN A 330 17.68 -41.21 17.80
CA GLN A 330 16.53 -41.92 17.24
C GLN A 330 16.77 -42.27 15.77
N VAL A 331 16.64 -43.57 15.46
CA VAL A 331 16.71 -44.05 14.08
C VAL A 331 15.38 -43.77 13.40
N PHE A 332 15.39 -42.95 12.34
CA PHE A 332 14.18 -42.64 11.61
C PHE A 332 13.78 -43.80 10.68
N PRO A 333 12.52 -44.29 10.74
CA PRO A 333 12.09 -45.41 9.92
C PRO A 333 12.13 -45.05 8.43
N ARG A 334 12.88 -45.84 7.66
CA ARG A 334 13.05 -45.69 6.21
C ARG A 334 11.85 -46.24 5.44
N ILE A 335 11.36 -45.49 4.46
CA ILE A 335 10.27 -45.95 3.60
C ILE A 335 10.88 -46.80 2.47
N MET A 336 10.74 -48.13 2.59
CA MET A 336 11.14 -49.06 1.54
C MET A 336 9.99 -49.33 0.56
N GLY A 337 10.20 -49.12 -0.75
CA GLY A 337 9.25 -49.51 -1.80
C GLY A 337 8.80 -48.41 -2.76
N LYS A 338 7.71 -48.67 -3.51
CA LYS A 338 7.10 -47.74 -4.48
C LYS A 338 6.52 -46.50 -3.77
N VAL A 339 6.36 -45.40 -4.53
CA VAL A 339 5.86 -44.11 -4.04
C VAL A 339 4.53 -44.31 -3.27
N PRO A 340 4.40 -43.80 -2.04
CA PRO A 340 3.17 -43.92 -1.26
C PRO A 340 1.98 -43.31 -2.00
N SER A 341 0.83 -43.97 -1.99
CA SER A 341 -0.41 -43.43 -2.58
C SER A 341 -0.95 -42.22 -1.83
N ASP A 342 -0.56 -42.05 -0.56
CA ASP A 342 -0.97 -40.94 0.30
C ASP A 342 -0.10 -39.68 0.09
N PRO A 343 -0.67 -38.55 -0.35
CA PRO A 343 0.04 -37.28 -0.52
C PRO A 343 0.70 -36.76 0.76
N SER A 344 0.19 -37.12 1.95
CA SER A 344 0.75 -36.70 3.23
C SER A 344 2.17 -37.27 3.48
N GLN A 345 2.49 -38.40 2.84
CA GLN A 345 3.76 -39.10 2.97
C GLN A 345 4.80 -38.68 1.93
N TRP A 346 4.40 -37.95 0.88
CA TRP A 346 5.31 -37.53 -0.20
C TRP A 346 6.40 -36.59 0.31
N LYS A 347 6.04 -35.66 1.19
CA LYS A 347 7.00 -34.75 1.83
C LYS A 347 8.06 -35.53 2.61
N ARG A 348 7.64 -36.58 3.33
CA ARG A 348 8.54 -37.45 4.10
C ARG A 348 9.48 -38.24 3.17
N LEU A 349 8.94 -38.87 2.12
CA LEU A 349 9.73 -39.62 1.14
C LEU A 349 10.76 -38.74 0.43
N PHE A 350 10.36 -37.51 0.05
CA PHE A 350 11.26 -36.55 -0.58
C PHE A 350 12.43 -36.18 0.34
N THR A 351 12.15 -35.87 1.61
CA THR A 351 13.18 -35.54 2.60
C THR A 351 14.14 -36.71 2.81
N GLU A 352 13.62 -37.93 2.97
CA GLU A 352 14.43 -39.14 3.11
C GLU A 352 15.39 -39.32 1.91
N ARG A 353 14.85 -39.33 0.70
CA ARG A 353 15.64 -39.51 -0.54
C ARG A 353 16.68 -38.41 -0.72
N LYS A 354 16.34 -37.15 -0.43
CA LYS A 354 17.27 -36.01 -0.50
C LYS A 354 18.49 -36.26 0.39
N TRP A 355 18.27 -36.57 1.66
CA TRP A 355 19.38 -36.73 2.61
C TRP A 355 20.19 -37.98 2.39
N THR A 356 19.56 -39.09 2.01
CA THR A 356 20.28 -40.31 1.59
C THR A 356 21.16 -40.04 0.38
N LEU A 357 20.64 -39.32 -0.63
CA LEU A 357 21.41 -38.96 -1.83
C LEU A 357 22.61 -38.07 -1.49
N ILE A 358 22.44 -37.08 -0.59
CA ILE A 358 23.53 -36.22 -0.13
C ILE A 358 24.60 -37.05 0.59
N GLU A 359 24.19 -37.97 1.46
CA GLU A 359 25.12 -38.82 2.21
C GLU A 359 25.91 -39.76 1.28
N ASP A 360 25.25 -40.37 0.29
CA ASP A 360 25.90 -41.26 -0.68
C ASP A 360 26.87 -40.51 -1.60
N ASN A 361 26.49 -39.32 -2.08
CA ASN A 361 27.39 -38.47 -2.86
C ASN A 361 28.60 -38.02 -2.04
N ARG A 362 28.40 -37.67 -0.76
CA ARG A 362 29.50 -37.34 0.15
C ARG A 362 30.45 -38.52 0.32
N LYS A 363 29.94 -39.75 0.51
CA LYS A 363 30.77 -40.96 0.61
C LYS A 363 31.58 -41.16 -0.67
N ARG A 364 30.95 -41.09 -1.85
CA ARG A 364 31.63 -41.21 -3.15
C ARG A 364 32.72 -40.17 -3.33
N TYR A 365 32.45 -38.92 -2.95
CA TYR A 365 33.41 -37.83 -3.01
C TYR A 365 34.63 -38.08 -2.12
N LEU A 366 34.41 -38.44 -0.85
CA LEU A 366 35.49 -38.77 0.08
C LEU A 366 36.32 -39.97 -0.38
N THR A 367 35.70 -41.00 -0.95
CA THR A 367 36.42 -42.14 -1.53
C THR A 367 37.32 -41.72 -2.69
N ARG A 368 36.85 -40.83 -3.58
CA ARG A 368 37.68 -40.29 -4.67
C ARG A 368 38.83 -39.44 -4.13
N LEU A 369 38.56 -38.61 -3.14
CA LEU A 369 39.56 -37.73 -2.52
C LEU A 369 40.66 -38.53 -1.82
N ASN A 370 40.29 -39.57 -1.05
CA ASN A 370 41.26 -40.46 -0.41
C ASN A 370 42.09 -41.25 -1.43
N LYS A 371 41.50 -41.65 -2.57
CA LYS A 371 42.25 -42.28 -3.67
C LYS A 371 43.26 -41.34 -4.33
N LEU A 372 42.93 -40.05 -4.46
CA LEU A 372 43.83 -39.03 -5.01
C LEU A 372 44.98 -38.70 -4.06
N ILE A 373 44.70 -38.59 -2.76
CA ILE A 373 45.72 -38.36 -1.73
C ILE A 373 46.66 -39.57 -1.62
N GLY A 374 46.11 -40.79 -1.58
CA GLY A 374 46.91 -42.02 -1.51
C GLY A 374 47.72 -42.34 -2.78
N ALA A 375 47.42 -41.70 -3.92
CA ALA A 375 48.21 -41.80 -5.15
C ALA A 375 49.35 -40.77 -5.23
N GLY A 376 49.41 -39.81 -4.31
CA GLY A 376 50.51 -38.83 -4.20
C GLY A 376 51.64 -39.25 -3.26
N ASP A 377 51.45 -40.32 -2.48
CA ASP A 377 52.42 -40.89 -1.52
C ASP A 377 53.09 -42.18 -2.06
N GLN A 378 53.06 -42.43 -3.38
CA GLN A 378 53.79 -43.53 -4.04
C GLN A 378 54.91 -43.02 -4.94
#